data_AF-A0A843U089-F1
#
_entry.id   AF-A0A843U089-F1
#
_cell.length_a   1.000
_cell.length_b   1.000
_cell.length_c   1.000
_cell.angle_alpha   90.00
_cell.angle_beta   90.00
_cell.angle_gamma   90.00
#
_symmetry.space_group_name_H-M   'P 1'
#
loop_
_entity.id
_entity.type
_entity.pdbx_description
1 polymer ?
#
loop_
_entity_poly.entity_id
_entity_poly.type
_entity_poly.pdbx_seq_one_letter_code
_entity_poly.pdbx_strand_id
1 'polypeptide(L)'
;HYKGKTFEDDVASVPPGVDPSDWRTMCEKCNTREEQDIAERNRQNRTHQNMTYRRGRTSIYQLKDVFVKTHQREPDRMEVFRMGRCKDLPDGTQRWVDDESNDRFERMTTPSLQSDDAAPVSAKDAFIVVIE
;
A
#
# COMPACT_ATOMS: atom_id res chain seq x y z
N HIS A 1 5.10 -2.09 -14.39
CA HIS A 1 4.98 -2.37 -15.83
C HIS A 1 3.59 -2.07 -16.38
N TYR A 2 3.44 -0.95 -17.07
CA TYR A 2 2.31 -0.72 -17.97
C TYR A 2 2.49 -1.61 -19.23
N LYS A 3 1.37 -2.06 -19.80
CA LYS A 3 1.25 -2.99 -20.94
C LYS A 3 2.40 -2.90 -21.96
N GLY A 4 3.25 -3.92 -22.01
CA GLY A 4 4.15 -4.17 -23.16
C GLY A 4 5.22 -3.13 -23.46
N LYS A 5 5.46 -2.16 -22.57
CA LYS A 5 6.52 -1.16 -22.72
C LYS A 5 7.82 -1.62 -22.05
N THR A 6 8.94 -1.35 -22.70
CA THR A 6 10.28 -1.57 -22.16
C THR A 6 10.66 -0.44 -21.19
N PHE A 7 11.72 -0.64 -20.40
CA PHE A 7 12.23 0.39 -19.49
C PHE A 7 12.68 1.63 -20.29
N GLU A 8 13.25 1.41 -21.46
CA GLU A 8 13.71 2.42 -22.39
C GLU A 8 12.54 3.26 -22.94
N ASP A 9 11.40 2.63 -23.22
CA ASP A 9 10.18 3.34 -23.62
C ASP A 9 9.65 4.24 -22.50
N ASP A 10 9.74 3.79 -21.24
CA ASP A 10 9.30 4.56 -20.09
C ASP A 10 10.23 5.76 -19.85
N VAL A 11 11.55 5.58 -19.90
CA VAL A 11 12.55 6.67 -19.79
C VAL A 11 12.40 7.69 -20.92
N ALA A 12 12.09 7.24 -22.14
CA ALA A 12 11.86 8.14 -23.28
C ALA A 12 10.56 8.95 -23.17
N SER A 13 9.62 8.52 -22.33
CA SER A 13 8.31 9.15 -22.17
C SER A 13 8.27 10.28 -21.13
N VAL A 14 9.29 11.15 -21.13
CA VAL A 14 9.42 12.27 -20.19
C VAL A 14 8.18 13.19 -20.28
N PRO A 15 7.45 13.42 -19.17
CA PRO A 15 6.31 14.32 -19.17
C PRO A 15 6.70 15.79 -19.44
N PRO A 16 5.82 16.60 -20.05
CA PRO A 16 6.08 18.03 -20.25
C PRO A 16 6.35 18.75 -18.93
N GLY A 17 7.45 19.50 -18.86
CA GLY A 17 7.84 20.26 -17.67
C GLY A 17 8.52 19.46 -16.56
N VAL A 18 8.83 18.18 -16.81
CA VAL A 18 9.66 17.35 -15.91
C VAL A 18 11.09 17.29 -16.45
N ASP A 19 12.07 17.40 -15.56
CA ASP A 19 13.47 17.24 -15.94
C ASP A 19 13.75 15.77 -16.36
N PRO A 20 14.40 15.52 -17.51
CA PRO A 20 14.69 14.17 -17.97
C PRO A 20 15.53 13.33 -17.01
N SER A 21 16.44 13.95 -16.25
CA SER A 21 17.27 13.26 -15.25
C SER A 21 16.42 12.81 -14.07
N ASP A 22 15.55 13.67 -13.56
CA ASP A 22 14.62 13.34 -12.47
C ASP A 22 13.64 12.24 -12.89
N TRP A 23 13.14 12.32 -14.13
CA TRP A 23 12.28 11.28 -14.70
C TRP A 23 12.99 9.94 -14.78
N ARG A 24 14.23 9.92 -15.27
CA ARG A 24 15.04 8.70 -15.35
C ARG A 24 15.27 8.09 -13.96
N THR A 25 15.62 8.91 -12.96
CA THR A 25 15.78 8.44 -11.58
C THR A 25 14.50 7.83 -11.04
N MET A 26 13.33 8.39 -11.34
CA MET A 26 12.06 7.78 -10.97
C MET A 26 11.84 6.43 -11.66
N CYS A 27 12.05 6.35 -12.97
CA CYS A 27 11.93 5.11 -13.73
C CYS A 27 12.86 4.01 -13.16
N GLU A 28 14.10 4.35 -12.82
CA GLU A 28 15.07 3.41 -12.23
C GLU A 28 14.59 2.87 -10.89
N LYS A 29 14.05 3.73 -10.01
CA LYS A 29 13.47 3.31 -8.73
C LYS A 29 12.30 2.36 -8.93
N CYS A 30 11.40 2.66 -9.88
CA CYS A 30 10.21 1.84 -10.14
C CYS A 30 10.48 0.56 -10.96
N ASN A 31 11.69 0.38 -11.49
CA ASN A 31 12.05 -0.80 -12.31
C ASN A 31 12.80 -1.88 -11.53
N THR A 32 12.98 -1.73 -10.21
CA THR A 32 13.60 -2.77 -9.39
C THR A 32 12.72 -4.03 -9.34
N ARG A 33 13.35 -5.19 -9.08
CA ARG A 33 12.60 -6.46 -9.04
C ARG A 33 11.53 -6.48 -7.95
N GLU A 34 11.85 -5.90 -6.80
CA GLU A 34 10.93 -5.78 -5.67
C GLU A 34 9.69 -4.97 -6.05
N GLU A 35 9.87 -3.83 -6.73
CA GLU A 35 8.79 -2.99 -7.26
C GLU A 35 7.91 -3.72 -8.27
N GLN A 36 8.53 -4.50 -9.16
CA GLN A 36 7.79 -5.29 -10.14
C GLN A 36 6.93 -6.38 -9.46
N ASP A 37 7.50 -7.11 -8.49
CA ASP A 37 6.81 -8.17 -7.76
C ASP A 37 5.64 -7.62 -6.93
N ILE A 38 5.75 -6.38 -6.46
CA ILE A 38 4.71 -5.72 -5.68
C ILE A 38 3.65 -5.13 -6.59
N ALA A 39 4.02 -4.48 -7.69
CA ALA A 39 3.06 -4.03 -8.70
C ALA A 39 2.20 -5.20 -9.22
N GLU A 40 2.79 -6.38 -9.41
CA GLU A 40 2.08 -7.58 -9.84
C GLU A 40 1.12 -8.11 -8.76
N ARG A 41 1.58 -8.22 -7.50
CA ARG A 41 0.68 -8.54 -6.39
C ARG A 41 -0.47 -7.54 -6.30
N ASN A 42 -0.21 -6.25 -6.45
CA ASN A 42 -1.24 -5.21 -6.39
C ASN A 42 -2.26 -5.33 -7.53
N ARG A 43 -1.79 -5.69 -8.72
CA ARG A 43 -2.66 -5.98 -9.86
C ARG A 43 -3.59 -7.15 -9.55
N GLN A 44 -3.04 -8.29 -9.13
CA GLN A 44 -3.82 -9.51 -8.83
C GLN A 44 -4.90 -9.24 -7.78
N ASN A 45 -4.52 -8.51 -6.74
CA ASN A 45 -5.44 -8.19 -5.68
C ASN A 45 -6.49 -7.13 -6.03
N ARG A 46 -6.20 -6.19 -6.94
CA ARG A 46 -7.23 -5.29 -7.51
C ARG A 46 -8.25 -6.09 -8.33
N THR A 47 -7.80 -7.15 -9.01
CA THR A 47 -8.70 -8.07 -9.72
C THR A 47 -9.57 -8.87 -8.75
N HIS A 48 -9.01 -9.27 -7.61
CA HIS A 48 -9.72 -10.09 -6.62
C HIS A 48 -10.55 -9.30 -5.60
N GLN A 49 -10.22 -8.05 -5.32
CA GLN A 49 -10.98 -7.18 -4.44
C GLN A 49 -11.35 -5.88 -5.12
N ASN A 50 -12.66 -5.70 -5.34
CA ASN A 50 -13.34 -4.44 -5.63
C ASN A 50 -13.26 -3.45 -4.44
N MET A 51 -12.12 -3.41 -3.72
CA MET A 51 -11.96 -2.57 -2.56
C MET A 51 -11.63 -1.16 -3.03
N THR A 52 -12.69 -0.38 -3.26
CA THR A 52 -12.62 1.02 -3.68
C THR A 52 -11.74 1.78 -2.69
N TYR A 53 -10.63 2.35 -3.17
CA TYR A 53 -9.72 3.15 -2.36
C TYR A 53 -10.34 4.53 -2.11
N ARG A 54 -11.11 4.71 -1.03
CA ARG A 54 -11.89 5.94 -0.74
C ARG A 54 -11.15 7.00 0.08
N ARG A 55 -9.90 7.30 -0.25
CA ARG A 55 -9.31 8.62 0.05
C ARG A 55 -8.63 9.15 -1.19
N GLY A 56 -9.41 9.73 -2.10
CA GLY A 56 -8.92 10.34 -3.34
C GLY A 56 -8.08 11.61 -3.17
N ARG A 57 -7.47 11.87 -2.00
CA ARG A 57 -6.76 13.15 -1.76
C ARG A 57 -5.45 13.05 -0.98
N THR A 58 -5.08 11.88 -0.45
CA THR A 58 -3.81 11.73 0.28
C THR A 58 -3.13 10.45 -0.19
N SER A 59 -1.94 10.59 -0.78
CA SER A 59 -1.15 9.43 -1.19
C SER A 59 -0.58 8.71 0.03
N ILE A 60 -0.23 7.44 -0.14
CA ILE A 60 0.39 6.65 0.95
C ILE A 60 1.73 7.28 1.36
N TYR A 61 2.48 7.83 0.41
CA TYR A 61 3.70 8.61 0.66
C TYR A 61 3.46 9.80 1.58
N GLN A 62 2.37 10.55 1.36
CA GLN A 62 2.03 11.67 2.23
C GLN A 62 1.66 11.21 3.65
N LEU A 63 0.99 10.06 3.79
CA LEU A 63 0.70 9.49 5.11
C LEU A 63 1.98 9.07 5.84
N LYS A 64 2.91 8.41 5.14
CA LYS A 64 4.20 7.99 5.71
C LYS A 64 5.06 9.18 6.14
N ASP A 65 5.19 10.19 5.28
CA ASP A 65 5.95 11.40 5.58
C ASP A 65 5.40 12.13 6.83
N VAL A 66 4.08 12.26 6.95
CA VAL A 66 3.45 12.83 8.15
C VAL A 66 3.71 11.98 9.39
N PHE A 67 3.65 10.65 9.26
CA PHE A 67 3.92 9.74 10.38
C PHE A 67 5.37 9.82 10.85
N VAL A 68 6.33 9.77 9.93
CA VAL A 68 7.77 9.88 10.25
C VAL A 68 8.08 11.22 10.91
N LYS A 69 7.50 12.32 10.42
CA LYS A 69 7.63 13.64 11.06
C LYS A 69 7.08 13.69 12.49
N THR A 70 6.00 12.96 12.75
CA THR A 70 5.30 12.98 14.05
C THR A 70 5.94 12.01 15.06
N HIS A 71 6.30 10.81 14.62
CA HIS A 71 6.73 9.70 15.47
C HIS A 71 8.22 9.39 15.38
N GLN A 72 8.96 10.07 14.49
CA GLN A 72 10.40 9.90 14.27
C GLN A 72 10.83 8.45 13.97
N ARG A 73 9.91 7.67 13.39
CA ARG A 73 10.13 6.30 12.93
C ARG A 73 9.24 5.98 11.74
N GLU A 74 9.58 4.94 10.99
CA GLU A 74 8.72 4.41 9.95
C GLU A 74 7.44 3.78 10.55
N PRO A 75 6.27 4.00 9.93
CA PRO A 75 5.06 3.30 10.30
C PRO A 75 5.10 1.84 9.84
N ASP A 76 4.55 0.96 10.66
CA ASP A 76 4.30 -0.41 10.24
C ASP A 76 3.13 -0.49 9.23
N ARG A 77 2.91 -1.69 8.68
CA ARG A 77 1.87 -1.91 7.67
C ARG A 77 0.45 -1.69 8.21
N MET A 78 0.22 -1.99 9.48
CA MET A 78 -1.09 -1.84 10.11
C MET A 78 -1.37 -0.38 10.45
N GLU A 79 -0.34 0.39 10.78
CA GLU A 79 -0.41 1.83 10.97
C GLU A 79 -0.75 2.54 9.68
N VAL A 80 -0.11 2.19 8.56
CA VAL A 80 -0.47 2.74 7.24
C VAL A 80 -1.91 2.41 6.86
N PHE A 81 -2.35 1.17 7.11
CA PHE A 81 -3.74 0.76 6.88
C PHE A 81 -4.72 1.60 7.72
N ARG A 82 -4.46 1.71 9.03
CA ARG A 82 -5.29 2.51 9.96
C ARG A 82 -5.32 3.98 9.54
N MET A 83 -4.19 4.61 9.23
CA MET A 83 -4.13 6.02 8.79
C MET A 83 -4.95 6.29 7.53
N GLY A 84 -4.96 5.33 6.58
CA GLY A 84 -5.71 5.44 5.34
C GLY A 84 -7.22 5.25 5.51
N ARG A 85 -7.64 4.41 6.48
CA ARG A 85 -9.01 3.89 6.61
C ARG A 85 -9.73 4.25 7.90
N CYS A 86 -9.05 4.89 8.84
CA CYS A 86 -9.59 5.35 10.11
C CYS A 86 -9.28 6.84 10.32
N LYS A 87 -10.16 7.53 11.03
CA LYS A 87 -9.96 8.89 11.50
C LYS A 87 -10.14 8.89 13.00
N ASP A 88 -9.14 9.41 13.72
CA ASP A 88 -9.31 9.73 15.13
C ASP A 88 -10.20 10.97 15.24
N LEU A 89 -11.27 10.86 16.03
CA LEU A 89 -12.18 11.96 16.33
C LEU A 89 -11.68 12.73 17.57
N PRO A 90 -12.10 14.00 17.75
CA PRO A 90 -11.68 14.82 18.89
C PRO A 90 -12.08 14.27 20.27
N ASP A 91 -13.08 13.39 20.31
CA ASP A 91 -13.54 12.68 21.51
C ASP A 91 -12.72 11.42 21.84
N GLY A 92 -11.66 11.15 21.07
CA GLY A 92 -10.81 9.98 21.21
C GLY A 92 -11.40 8.70 20.60
N THR A 93 -12.56 8.78 19.94
CA THR A 93 -13.14 7.62 19.25
C THR A 93 -12.56 7.48 17.84
N GLN A 94 -12.49 6.23 17.37
CA GLN A 94 -12.00 5.90 16.04
C GLN A 94 -13.16 5.72 15.08
N ARG A 95 -13.16 6.49 13.99
CA ARG A 95 -14.15 6.36 12.92
C ARG A 95 -13.53 5.73 11.69
N TRP A 96 -13.89 4.48 11.46
CA TRP A 96 -13.57 3.76 10.23
C TRP A 96 -14.35 4.31 9.03
N VAL A 97 -13.75 4.20 7.85
CA VAL A 97 -14.37 4.64 6.59
C VAL A 97 -15.56 3.74 6.21
N ASP A 98 -15.50 2.46 6.56
CA ASP A 98 -16.54 1.45 6.38
C ASP A 98 -16.34 0.29 7.37
N ASP A 99 -17.40 -0.48 7.62
CA ASP A 99 -17.39 -1.61 8.57
C ASP A 99 -16.45 -2.72 8.08
N GLU A 100 -16.36 -2.94 6.77
CA GLU A 100 -15.45 -3.93 6.17
C GLU A 100 -13.97 -3.65 6.50
N SER A 101 -13.56 -2.37 6.51
CA SER A 101 -12.21 -1.95 6.89
C SER A 101 -11.94 -2.22 8.37
N ASN A 102 -12.94 -2.02 9.24
CA ASN A 102 -12.83 -2.34 10.66
C ASN A 102 -12.69 -3.85 10.88
N ASP A 103 -13.61 -4.65 10.32
CA ASP A 103 -13.63 -6.12 10.46
C ASP A 103 -12.33 -6.75 9.94
N ARG A 104 -11.76 -6.18 8.88
CA ARG A 104 -10.48 -6.62 8.34
C ARG A 104 -9.33 -6.25 9.27
N PHE A 105 -9.32 -5.03 9.81
CA PHE A 105 -8.31 -4.60 10.77
C PHE A 105 -8.31 -5.51 11.99
N GLU A 106 -9.48 -5.76 12.58
CA GLU A 106 -9.65 -6.65 13.72
C GLU A 106 -9.13 -8.06 13.42
N ARG A 107 -9.51 -8.67 12.29
CA ARG A 107 -9.00 -10.00 11.88
C ARG A 107 -7.48 -10.05 11.75
N MET A 108 -6.85 -8.95 11.33
CA MET A 108 -5.40 -8.87 11.15
C MET A 108 -4.65 -8.56 12.45
N THR A 109 -5.30 -7.92 13.44
CA THR A 109 -4.68 -7.58 14.74
C THR A 109 -5.04 -8.53 15.87
N THR A 110 -6.02 -9.41 15.69
CA THR A 110 -6.41 -10.38 16.73
C THR A 110 -5.30 -11.42 16.87
N PRO A 111 -4.69 -11.59 18.06
CA PRO A 111 -3.74 -12.65 18.30
C PRO A 111 -4.44 -13.99 18.11
N SER A 112 -3.99 -14.80 17.16
CA SER A 112 -4.51 -16.16 16.95
C SER A 112 -4.17 -17.00 18.18
N LEU A 113 -5.06 -17.08 19.16
CA LEU A 113 -5.10 -18.16 20.14
C LEU A 113 -5.39 -19.44 19.35
N GLN A 114 -4.35 -20.24 19.11
CA GLN A 114 -4.40 -21.45 18.30
C GLN A 114 -5.44 -22.44 18.86
N SER A 115 -6.27 -22.99 17.98
CA SER A 115 -6.75 -24.36 18.14
C SER A 115 -5.90 -25.22 17.20
N ASP A 116 -5.19 -26.19 17.77
CA ASP A 116 -4.47 -27.24 17.06
C ASP A 116 -5.40 -27.97 16.04
N ASP A 117 -4.80 -28.55 14.99
CA ASP A 117 -5.42 -29.35 13.92
C ASP A 117 -5.97 -28.67 12.65
N ALA A 118 -5.19 -27.79 12.02
CA ALA A 118 -5.23 -27.69 10.55
C ALA A 118 -3.90 -27.22 9.98
N ALA A 119 -3.46 -27.89 8.91
CA ALA A 119 -2.23 -27.66 8.16
C ALA A 119 -1.92 -26.17 7.93
N PRO A 120 -0.64 -25.77 7.93
CA PRO A 120 -0.25 -24.37 7.85
C PRO A 120 -0.71 -23.76 6.53
N VAL A 121 -1.77 -22.95 6.59
CA VAL A 121 -2.10 -22.01 5.52
C VAL A 121 -0.98 -20.98 5.50
N SER A 122 -0.07 -21.18 4.56
CA SER A 122 1.04 -20.30 4.25
C SER A 122 0.55 -18.86 4.13
N ALA A 123 1.02 -17.98 5.01
CA ALA A 123 0.73 -16.55 5.05
C ALA A 123 1.25 -15.75 3.83
N LYS A 124 1.47 -16.42 2.69
CA LYS A 124 1.94 -15.82 1.44
C LYS A 124 0.80 -15.33 0.52
N ASP A 125 -0.45 -15.71 0.79
CA ASP A 125 -1.55 -15.53 -0.18
C ASP A 125 -2.55 -14.42 0.12
N ALA A 126 -2.39 -13.64 1.19
CA ALA A 126 -3.33 -12.58 1.55
C ALA A 126 -2.77 -11.16 1.35
N PHE A 127 -2.94 -10.66 0.12
CA PHE A 127 -3.24 -9.27 -0.22
C PHE A 127 -2.17 -8.13 -0.17
N ILE A 128 -2.28 -7.32 -1.24
CA ILE A 128 -1.65 -6.06 -1.70
C ILE A 128 -0.48 -5.58 -0.87
N VAL A 129 0.70 -5.66 -1.45
CA VAL A 129 1.88 -5.01 -0.89
C VAL A 129 1.94 -3.59 -1.42
N VAL A 130 1.99 -2.61 -0.55
CA VAL A 130 2.25 -1.23 -0.97
C VAL A 130 3.73 -0.93 -0.68
N ILE A 131 4.54 -0.63 -1.70
CA ILE A 131 5.88 0.00 -1.58
C ILE A 131 5.64 1.52 -1.73
N GLU A 132 6.10 2.44 -0.85
CA GLU A 132 7.47 2.96 -0.57
C GLU A 132 8.20 3.66 -1.71
#